data_AF-F2I316-F1
#
_entry.id   AF-F2I316-F1
#
_cell.length_a   1.000
_cell.length_b   1.000
_cell.length_c   1.000
_cell.angle_alpha   90.00
_cell.angle_beta   90.00
_cell.angle_gamma   90.00
#
_symmetry.space_group_name_H-M   'P 1'
#
loop_
_entity.id
_entity.type
_entity.pdbx_description
1 polymer ?
#
loop_
_entity_poly.entity_id
_entity_poly.type
_entity_poly.pdbx_seq_one_letter_code
_entity_poly.pdbx_strand_id
1 'polypeptide(L)'
;MASDEREINIYKNIRCLVCQGQSLNDSNSDFAVDLKKVIKKKITNKQSDKEIYKYLIERYGDWILFNPPLKINTLLLWALPFLFLFVGGLLIYQKYVFLDKKHQNQKL
;
A
#
# COMPACT_ATOMS: atom_id res chain seq x y z
N MET A 1 22.88 -21.48 -1.61
CA MET A 1 23.33 -20.08 -1.71
C MET A 1 22.31 -19.19 -2.44
N ALA A 2 21.82 -19.51 -3.65
CA ALA A 2 20.75 -18.71 -4.29
C ALA A 2 19.36 -18.83 -3.61
N SER A 3 19.08 -19.95 -2.94
CA SER A 3 17.84 -20.16 -2.17
C SER A 3 17.72 -19.22 -0.96
N ASP A 4 18.86 -18.96 -0.31
CA ASP A 4 18.89 -18.33 1.01
C ASP A 4 18.68 -16.82 0.89
N GLU A 5 19.23 -16.20 -0.15
CA GLU A 5 19.02 -14.77 -0.43
C GLU A 5 17.55 -14.46 -0.77
N ARG A 6 16.93 -15.29 -1.62
CA ARG A 6 15.50 -15.16 -1.97
C ARG A 6 14.62 -15.31 -0.72
N GLU A 7 14.90 -16.32 0.10
CA GLU A 7 14.18 -16.56 1.36
C GLU A 7 14.29 -15.36 2.30
N ILE A 8 15.49 -14.81 2.49
CA ILE A 8 15.73 -13.62 3.32
C ILE A 8 14.98 -12.40 2.79
N ASN A 9 14.98 -12.18 1.46
CA ASN A 9 14.27 -11.05 0.85
C ASN A 9 12.76 -11.13 1.07
N ILE A 10 12.18 -12.33 0.97
CA ILE A 10 10.78 -12.57 1.29
C ILE A 10 10.49 -12.25 2.76
N TYR A 11 11.33 -12.74 3.69
CA TYR A 11 11.14 -12.50 5.12
C TYR A 11 11.26 -11.02 5.52
N LYS A 12 12.15 -10.27 4.88
CA LYS A 12 12.28 -8.82 5.12
C LYS A 12 11.06 -8.03 4.69
N ASN A 13 10.36 -8.48 3.64
CA ASN A 13 9.14 -7.82 3.16
C ASN A 13 7.88 -8.21 3.96
N ILE A 14 7.98 -9.16 4.89
CA ILE A 14 6.86 -9.62 5.71
C ILE A 14 6.98 -9.06 7.12
N ARG A 15 5.89 -8.58 7.69
CA ARG A 15 5.80 -8.09 9.07
C ARG A 15 5.51 -9.24 10.02
N CYS A 16 6.08 -9.20 11.21
CA CYS A 16 5.61 -10.03 12.31
C CYS A 16 4.39 -9.37 12.96
N LEU A 17 3.20 -9.97 12.82
CA LEU A 17 1.94 -9.41 13.32
C LEU A 17 1.85 -9.34 14.86
N VAL A 18 2.65 -10.15 15.54
CA VAL A 18 2.68 -10.23 17.01
C VAL A 18 3.89 -9.50 17.61
N CYS A 19 4.74 -8.89 16.77
CA CYS A 19 5.95 -8.22 17.20
C CYS A 19 5.84 -6.72 16.99
N GLN A 20 6.48 -5.94 17.87
CA GLN A 20 6.46 -4.48 17.81
C GLN A 20 7.32 -3.96 16.66
N GLY A 21 6.70 -3.76 15.48
CA GLY A 21 7.32 -3.09 14.33
C GLY A 21 8.45 -3.87 13.64
N GLN A 22 8.55 -5.18 13.85
CA GLN A 22 9.64 -6.00 13.30
C GLN A 22 9.26 -6.73 12.02
N SER A 23 10.26 -7.02 11.20
CA SER A 23 10.11 -7.94 10.07
C SER A 23 10.06 -9.39 10.54
N LEU A 24 9.58 -10.27 9.68
CA LEU A 24 9.63 -11.71 9.90
C LEU A 24 11.07 -12.18 9.99
N ASN A 25 11.98 -11.60 9.20
CA ASN A 25 13.39 -11.94 9.21
C ASN A 25 14.01 -11.73 10.60
N ASP A 26 13.74 -10.57 11.21
CA ASP A 26 14.40 -10.13 12.45
C ASP A 26 13.71 -10.66 13.71
N SER A 27 12.51 -11.22 13.59
CA SER A 27 11.76 -11.78 14.71
C SER A 27 12.02 -13.28 14.92
N ASN A 28 12.08 -13.67 16.20
CA ASN A 28 12.14 -15.05 16.68
C ASN A 28 10.93 -15.45 17.52
N SER A 29 9.79 -14.77 17.38
CA SER A 29 8.53 -15.21 18.01
C SER A 29 8.06 -16.57 17.46
N ASP A 30 7.25 -17.30 18.23
CA ASP A 30 6.67 -18.57 17.77
C ASP A 30 5.91 -18.41 16.45
N PHE A 31 5.14 -17.32 16.33
CA PHE A 31 4.47 -16.93 15.08
C PHE A 31 5.46 -16.77 13.92
N ALA A 32 6.58 -16.08 14.15
CA ALA A 32 7.57 -15.83 13.13
C ALA A 32 8.24 -17.14 12.67
N VAL A 33 8.59 -18.01 13.62
CA VAL A 33 9.20 -19.31 13.35
C VAL A 33 8.26 -20.21 12.55
N ASP A 34 6.98 -20.26 12.92
CA ASP A 34 6.00 -21.08 12.22
C ASP A 34 5.72 -20.54 10.81
N LEU A 35 5.63 -19.23 10.64
CA LEU A 35 5.43 -18.62 9.33
C LEU A 35 6.65 -18.82 8.41
N LYS A 36 7.88 -18.74 8.96
CA LYS A 36 9.12 -19.09 8.23
C LYS A 36 9.05 -20.52 7.70
N LYS A 37 8.62 -21.49 8.50
CA LYS A 37 8.44 -22.89 8.05
C LYS A 37 7.44 -22.99 6.89
N VAL A 38 6.31 -22.28 6.98
CA VAL A 38 5.27 -22.27 5.93
C VAL A 38 5.82 -21.69 4.63
N ILE A 39 6.50 -20.55 4.68
CA ILE A 39 7.07 -19.89 3.51
C ILE A 39 8.17 -20.75 2.90
N LYS A 40 9.06 -21.31 3.71
CA LYS A 40 10.11 -22.22 3.25
C LYS A 40 9.54 -23.41 2.47
N LYS A 41 8.47 -24.04 2.99
CA LYS A 41 7.77 -25.12 2.28
C LYS A 41 7.23 -24.66 0.91
N LYS A 42 6.73 -23.43 0.79
CA LYS A 42 6.24 -22.88 -0.47
C LYS A 42 7.36 -22.58 -1.48
N ILE A 43 8.50 -22.07 -1.00
CA ILE A 43 9.69 -21.88 -1.82
C ILE A 43 10.19 -23.23 -2.35
N THR A 44 10.26 -24.26 -1.50
CA THR A 44 10.63 -25.63 -1.91
C THR A 44 9.65 -26.22 -2.92
N ASN A 45 8.36 -25.88 -2.82
CA ASN A 45 7.33 -26.25 -3.79
C ASN A 45 7.41 -25.46 -5.11
N LYS A 46 8.48 -24.70 -5.37
CA LYS A 46 8.69 -23.86 -6.56
C LYS A 46 7.61 -22.80 -6.79
N GLN A 47 6.90 -22.38 -5.74
CA GLN A 47 5.96 -21.25 -5.85
C GLN A 47 6.73 -19.95 -6.10
N SER A 48 6.11 -19.02 -6.84
CA SER A 48 6.64 -17.68 -7.07
C SER A 48 6.42 -16.76 -5.86
N ASP A 49 7.20 -15.68 -5.75
CA ASP A 49 7.08 -14.73 -4.63
C ASP A 49 5.68 -14.10 -4.59
N LYS A 50 5.10 -13.81 -5.76
CA LYS A 50 3.74 -13.27 -5.89
C LYS A 50 2.69 -14.23 -5.33
N GLU A 51 2.82 -15.54 -5.57
CA GLU A 51 1.89 -16.54 -5.03
C GLU A 51 2.04 -16.69 -3.50
N ILE A 52 3.28 -16.61 -3.00
CA ILE A 52 3.54 -16.62 -1.55
C ILE A 52 2.89 -15.39 -0.91
N TYR A 53 3.11 -14.20 -1.45
CA TYR A 53 2.51 -12.97 -0.96
C TYR A 53 0.98 -13.00 -1.04
N LYS A 54 0.42 -13.48 -2.14
CA LYS A 54 -1.04 -13.63 -2.30
C LYS A 54 -1.62 -14.55 -1.22
N TYR A 55 -0.99 -15.70 -0.99
CA TYR A 55 -1.41 -16.63 0.07
C TYR A 55 -1.38 -15.99 1.46
N LEU A 56 -0.36 -15.18 1.75
CA LEU A 56 -0.25 -14.48 3.02
C LEU A 56 -1.31 -13.38 3.16
N ILE A 57 -1.54 -12.59 2.10
CA ILE A 57 -2.57 -11.54 2.08
C ILE A 57 -3.96 -12.12 2.27
N GLU A 58 -4.28 -13.24 1.60
CA GLU A 58 -5.60 -13.88 1.72
C GLU A 58 -5.90 -14.36 3.15
N ARG A 59 -4.87 -14.67 3.94
CA ARG A 59 -5.02 -15.22 5.30
C ARG A 59 -4.86 -14.18 6.40
N TYR A 60 -4.03 -13.16 6.17
CA TYR A 60 -3.62 -12.18 7.19
C TYR A 60 -3.90 -10.72 6.80
N GLY A 61 -4.39 -10.47 5.59
CA GLY A 61 -4.67 -9.14 5.07
C GLY A 61 -3.46 -8.46 4.42
N ASP A 62 -3.68 -7.31 3.76
CA ASP A 62 -2.64 -6.58 3.02
C ASP A 62 -1.52 -6.07 3.94
N TRP A 63 -1.84 -5.80 5.20
CA TRP A 63 -0.91 -5.21 6.17
C TRP A 63 0.21 -6.15 6.60
N ILE A 64 0.12 -7.46 6.30
CA ILE A 64 1.20 -8.40 6.57
C ILE A 64 2.47 -8.08 5.77
N LEU A 65 2.36 -7.39 4.63
CA LEU A 65 3.50 -6.99 3.82
C LEU A 65 3.94 -5.56 4.18
N PHE A 66 5.25 -5.29 4.13
CA PHE A 66 5.74 -3.92 4.17
C PHE A 66 5.33 -3.15 2.91
N ASN A 67 5.42 -3.81 1.76
CA ASN A 67 5.01 -3.29 0.46
C ASN A 67 3.80 -4.06 -0.08
N PRO A 68 2.57 -3.72 0.34
CA PRO A 68 1.37 -4.33 -0.23
C PRO A 68 1.18 -3.93 -1.69
N PRO A 69 0.57 -4.78 -2.52
CA PRO A 69 0.28 -4.45 -3.91
C PRO A 69 -0.75 -3.31 -4.00
N LEU A 70 -0.54 -2.39 -4.94
CA LEU A 70 -1.49 -1.31 -5.21
C LEU A 70 -2.81 -1.89 -5.74
N LYS A 71 -3.89 -1.68 -4.99
CA LYS A 71 -5.26 -2.04 -5.42
C LYS A 71 -5.92 -0.85 -6.09
N ILE A 72 -6.77 -1.13 -7.07
CA ILE A 72 -7.57 -0.12 -7.80
C ILE A 72 -8.44 0.69 -6.82
N ASN A 73 -8.99 0.03 -5.81
CA ASN A 73 -9.81 0.69 -4.78
C ASN A 73 -9.02 1.76 -4.01
N THR A 74 -7.74 1.47 -3.70
CA THR A 74 -6.86 2.44 -3.05
C THR A 74 -6.64 3.63 -3.99
N LEU A 75 -6.33 3.39 -5.27
CA LEU A 75 -6.16 4.48 -6.25
C LEU A 75 -7.40 5.38 -6.36
N LEU A 76 -8.61 4.81 -6.33
CA LEU A 76 -9.85 5.59 -6.36
C LEU A 76 -9.98 6.51 -5.14
N LEU A 77 -9.66 6.00 -3.95
CA LEU A 77 -9.68 6.78 -2.71
C LEU A 77 -8.67 7.94 -2.76
N TRP A 78 -7.49 7.70 -3.35
CA TRP A 78 -6.46 8.73 -3.53
C TRP A 78 -6.79 9.74 -4.64
N ALA A 79 -7.64 9.40 -5.61
CA ALA A 79 -8.11 10.34 -6.64
C ALA A 79 -9.10 11.39 -6.10
N LEU A 80 -9.82 11.05 -5.02
CA LEU A 80 -10.88 11.87 -4.45
C LEU A 80 -10.39 13.24 -3.93
N PRO A 81 -9.26 13.36 -3.19
CA PRO A 81 -8.67 14.66 -2.85
C PRO A 81 -8.38 15.56 -4.05
N PHE A 82 -7.85 15.00 -5.14
CA PHE A 82 -7.57 15.77 -6.36
C PHE A 82 -8.85 16.25 -7.03
N LEU A 83 -9.88 15.40 -7.07
CA LEU A 83 -11.20 15.77 -7.56
C LEU A 83 -11.77 16.96 -6.77
N PHE A 84 -11.71 16.90 -5.44
CA PHE A 84 -12.17 17.99 -4.57
C PHE A 84 -11.41 19.29 -4.80
N LEU A 85 -10.08 19.24 -4.95
CA LEU A 85 -9.27 20.42 -5.26
C LEU A 85 -9.64 20.99 -6.63
N PHE A 86 -9.84 20.15 -7.64
CA PHE A 86 -10.21 20.60 -8.98
C PHE A 86 -11.59 21.28 -9.00
N VAL A 87 -12.58 20.64 -8.38
CA VAL A 87 -13.95 21.17 -8.31
C VAL A 87 -13.99 22.45 -7.47
N GLY A 88 -13.39 22.44 -6.28
CA GLY A 88 -13.33 23.62 -5.42
C GLY A 88 -12.58 24.79 -6.06
N GLY A 89 -11.44 24.52 -6.69
CA GLY A 89 -10.65 25.51 -7.41
C GLY A 89 -11.41 26.12 -8.58
N LEU A 90 -12.12 25.30 -9.37
CA LEU A 90 -12.98 25.77 -10.48
C LEU A 90 -14.08 26.70 -9.99
N LEU A 91 -14.76 26.36 -8.89
CA LEU A 91 -15.85 27.19 -8.35
C LEU A 91 -15.33 28.54 -7.85
N ILE A 92 -14.19 28.56 -7.15
CA ILE A 92 -13.56 29.80 -6.67
C ILE A 92 -13.12 30.65 -7.86
N TYR A 93 -12.47 30.05 -8.87
CA TYR A 93 -12.03 30.75 -10.08
C TYR A 93 -13.20 31.39 -10.83
N GLN A 94 -14.28 30.63 -11.06
CA GLN A 94 -15.49 31.15 -11.72
C GLN A 94 -16.11 32.32 -10.94
N LYS A 95 -16.19 32.21 -9.60
CA LYS A 95 -16.70 33.28 -8.74
C LYS A 95 -15.81 34.53 -8.79
N TYR A 96 -14.50 34.34 -8.75
CA TYR A 96 -13.53 35.44 -8.81
C TYR A 96 -13.66 36.22 -10.12
N VAL A 97 -13.69 35.52 -11.27
CA VAL A 97 -13.85 36.13 -12.61
C VAL A 97 -15.19 36.88 -12.74
N PHE A 98 -16.28 36.34 -12.17
CA PHE A 98 -17.58 37.00 -12.20
C PHE A 98 -17.62 38.28 -11.34
N LEU A 99 -17.03 38.25 -10.14
CA LEU A 99 -16.96 39.41 -9.27
C LEU A 99 -16.09 40.53 -9.86
N ASP A 100 -14.97 40.17 -10.48
CA ASP A 100 -14.09 41.12 -11.16
C ASP A 100 -14.80 41.82 -12.33
N LYS A 101 -15.54 41.06 -13.15
CA LYS A 101 -16.42 41.62 -14.20
C LYS A 101 -17.49 42.57 -13.66
N LYS A 102 -18.12 42.23 -12.54
CA LYS A 102 -19.14 43.09 -11.92
C LYS A 102 -18.56 44.41 -11.44
N HIS A 103 -17.36 44.39 -10.85
CA HIS A 103 -16.67 45.59 -10.41
C HIS A 103 -16.26 46.52 -11.56
N GLN A 104 -15.87 45.99 -12.73
CA GLN A 104 -15.62 46.81 -13.93
C GLN A 104 -16.90 47.44 -14.51
N ASN A 105 -17.98 46.67 -14.66
CA ASN A 105 -19.23 47.17 -15.25
C ASN A 105 -19.95 48.23 -14.41
N GLN A 106 -19.72 48.30 -13.10
CA GLN A 106 -20.29 49.33 -12.24
C GLN A 106 -19.56 50.69 -12.33
N LYS A 107 -18.36 50.71 -12.93
CA LYS A 107 -17.51 51.91 -13.05
C LYS A 107 -17.66 52.66 -14.38
N LEU A 108 -18.53 52.18 -15.28
CA LEU A 108 -18.87 52.83 -16.55
C LEU A 108 -20.14 53.69 -16.43
#